data_AF-A0A3R6N9U8-F1
#
_entry.id   AF-A0A3R6N9U8-F1
#
_cell.length_a   1.000
_cell.length_b   1.000
_cell.length_c   1.000
_cell.angle_alpha   90.00
_cell.angle_beta   90.00
_cell.angle_gamma   90.00
#
_symmetry.space_group_name_H-M   'P 1'
#
loop_
_entity.id
_entity.type
_entity.pdbx_description
1 polymer ?
#
loop_
_entity_poly.entity_id
_entity_poly.type
_entity_poly.pdbx_seq_one_letter_code
_entity_poly.pdbx_strand_id
1 'polypeptide(L)'
;MFSQNSKKDIEDINKQISSFFEFIDGDIQEYSGDCASSSENNNGNKRIELDGMYHISTSKNEYYLNFYMVYKADDVPSDIGLSKIEIATEQTVNRENFMWDTSENGIFVVRE
;
A
#
# COMPACT_ATOMS: atom_id res chain seq x y z
N MET A 1 9.44 4.24 6.98
CA MET A 1 8.55 3.90 5.86
C MET A 1 7.51 2.90 6.35
N PHE A 2 7.85 1.61 6.54
CA PHE A 2 6.97 0.67 7.27
C PHE A 2 6.98 0.89 8.79
N SER A 3 5.84 0.61 9.43
CA SER A 3 5.68 0.66 10.88
C SER A 3 6.55 -0.40 11.57
N GLN A 4 6.86 -0.19 12.85
CA GLN A 4 7.66 -1.16 13.61
C GLN A 4 6.89 -2.46 13.86
N ASN A 5 5.56 -2.36 14.02
CA ASN A 5 4.73 -3.55 14.20
C ASN A 5 4.61 -4.35 12.91
N SER A 6 4.31 -3.71 11.78
CA SER A 6 4.17 -4.42 10.49
C SER A 6 5.46 -5.11 10.06
N LYS A 7 6.63 -4.53 10.37
CA LYS A 7 7.93 -5.18 10.08
C LYS A 7 8.15 -6.51 10.80
N LYS A 8 7.46 -6.78 11.92
CA LYS A 8 7.60 -8.05 12.63
C LYS A 8 6.99 -9.22 11.87
N ASP A 9 5.98 -8.93 11.06
CA ASP A 9 5.20 -9.93 10.32
C ASP A 9 5.71 -10.12 8.89
N ILE A 10 6.67 -9.29 8.45
CA ILE A 10 7.22 -9.33 7.09
C ILE A 10 8.54 -10.10 7.11
N GLU A 11 8.56 -11.30 6.53
CA GLU A 11 9.76 -12.17 6.50
C GLU A 11 10.96 -11.52 5.79
N ASP A 12 10.76 -10.97 4.59
CA ASP A 12 11.82 -10.33 3.81
C ASP A 12 11.30 -9.12 3.01
N ILE A 13 11.27 -7.97 3.69
CA ILE A 13 10.82 -6.71 3.10
C ILE A 13 11.69 -6.27 1.92
N ASN A 14 12.99 -6.59 1.91
CA ASN A 14 13.88 -6.18 0.84
C ASN A 14 13.57 -6.94 -0.45
N LYS A 15 13.31 -8.24 -0.35
CA LYS A 15 12.85 -9.05 -1.49
C LYS A 15 11.52 -8.55 -2.04
N GLN A 16 10.57 -8.18 -1.18
CA GLN A 16 9.28 -7.64 -1.61
C GLN A 16 9.46 -6.27 -2.30
N ILE A 17 10.32 -5.40 -1.79
CA ILE A 17 10.67 -4.12 -2.44
C ILE A 17 11.28 -4.35 -3.83
N SER A 18 12.22 -5.29 -3.96
CA SER A 18 12.81 -5.62 -5.28
C SER A 18 11.75 -6.13 -6.25
N SER A 19 10.89 -7.06 -5.81
CA SER A 19 9.80 -7.59 -6.66
C SER A 19 8.80 -6.51 -7.07
N PHE A 20 8.56 -5.51 -6.23
CA PHE A 20 7.71 -4.36 -6.54
C PHE A 20 8.32 -3.51 -7.67
N PHE A 21 9.59 -3.15 -7.56
CA PHE A 21 10.25 -2.36 -8.61
C PHE A 21 10.44 -3.14 -9.91
N GLU A 22 10.72 -4.45 -9.84
CA GLU A 22 10.80 -5.32 -11.02
C GLU A 22 9.45 -5.48 -11.74
N PHE A 23 8.33 -5.28 -11.04
CA PHE A 23 6.99 -5.40 -11.62
C PHE A 23 6.56 -4.16 -12.41
N ILE A 24 7.05 -2.99 -12.03
CA ILE A 24 6.79 -1.74 -12.75
C ILE A 24 7.72 -1.70 -13.97
N ASP A 25 7.16 -1.94 -15.15
CA ASP A 25 7.88 -1.92 -16.42
C ASP A 25 7.68 -0.57 -17.12
N GLY A 26 8.77 -0.03 -17.66
CA GLY A 26 8.80 1.28 -18.30
C GLY A 26 9.07 2.43 -17.33
N ASP A 27 9.33 3.60 -17.90
CA ASP A 27 9.62 4.80 -17.15
C ASP A 27 8.30 5.45 -16.70
N ILE A 28 8.18 5.76 -15.41
CA ILE A 28 7.01 6.47 -14.87
C ILE A 28 6.86 7.81 -15.59
N GLN A 29 5.68 8.03 -16.18
CA GLN A 29 5.32 9.27 -16.85
C GLN A 29 4.43 10.13 -15.95
N GLU A 30 3.41 9.52 -15.36
CA GLU A 30 2.41 10.21 -14.55
C GLU A 30 1.98 9.34 -13.37
N TYR A 31 1.55 9.98 -12.30
CA TYR A 31 0.87 9.33 -11.18
C TYR A 31 -0.19 10.26 -10.63
N SER A 32 -1.35 9.70 -10.31
CA SER A 32 -2.45 10.44 -9.69
C SER A 32 -3.20 9.51 -8.75
N GLY A 33 -3.84 10.07 -7.72
CA GLY A 33 -4.49 9.26 -6.72
C GLY A 33 -5.20 10.12 -5.71
N ASP A 34 -5.92 9.46 -4.82
CA ASP A 34 -6.53 10.09 -3.67
C ASP A 34 -6.22 9.28 -2.41
N CYS A 35 -6.48 9.87 -1.25
CA CYS A 35 -6.26 9.26 0.02
C CYS A 35 -7.45 9.51 0.95
N ALA A 36 -8.11 8.42 1.33
CA ALA A 36 -9.09 8.43 2.38
C ALA A 36 -8.37 8.48 3.73
N SER A 37 -8.80 9.39 4.60
CA SER A 37 -8.33 9.45 5.98
C SER A 37 -9.44 9.10 6.96
N SER A 38 -9.18 8.19 7.87
CA SER A 38 -10.02 7.97 9.06
C SER A 38 -9.31 8.55 10.28
N SER A 39 -10.09 9.04 11.25
CA SER A 39 -9.53 9.51 12.51
C SER A 39 -10.37 9.09 13.69
N GLU A 40 -9.71 8.53 14.70
CA GLU A 40 -10.31 8.17 15.97
C GLU A 40 -9.73 9.02 17.08
N ASN A 41 -10.55 9.35 18.07
CA ASN A 41 -10.12 10.01 19.30
C ASN A 41 -10.70 9.25 20.49
N ASN A 42 -9.82 8.60 21.25
CA ASN A 42 -10.18 7.86 22.43
C ASN A 42 -9.53 8.50 23.66
N ASN A 43 -10.33 9.14 24.50
CA ASN A 43 -9.87 9.81 25.72
C ASN A 43 -8.70 10.79 25.52
N GLY A 44 -8.67 11.48 24.38
CA GLY A 44 -7.60 12.43 24.02
C GLY A 44 -6.47 11.82 23.19
N ASN A 45 -6.38 10.49 23.10
CA ASN A 45 -5.45 9.81 22.20
C ASN A 45 -6.00 9.82 20.79
N LYS A 46 -5.24 10.40 19.86
CA LYS A 46 -5.64 10.48 18.46
C LYS A 46 -4.95 9.38 17.64
N ARG A 47 -5.75 8.70 16.83
CA ARG A 47 -5.29 7.83 15.76
C ARG A 47 -5.77 8.35 14.42
N ILE A 48 -4.91 8.34 13.41
CA ILE A 48 -5.23 8.73 12.04
C ILE A 48 -4.68 7.63 11.13
N GLU A 49 -5.55 7.01 10.37
CA GLU A 49 -5.20 6.02 9.36
C GLU A 49 -5.47 6.58 7.98
N LEU A 50 -4.64 6.18 7.03
CA LEU A 50 -4.70 6.60 5.65
C LEU A 50 -4.77 5.35 4.77
N ASP A 51 -5.76 5.33 3.88
CA ASP A 51 -5.91 4.38 2.79
C ASP A 51 -5.81 5.17 1.49
N GLY A 52 -4.77 4.91 0.72
CA GLY A 52 -4.50 5.64 -0.52
C GLY A 52 -4.55 4.73 -1.73
N MET A 53 -5.21 5.20 -2.78
CA MET A 53 -5.26 4.54 -4.09
C MET A 53 -4.63 5.44 -5.14
N TYR A 54 -3.65 4.91 -5.86
CA TYR A 54 -2.90 5.61 -6.90
C TYR A 54 -2.96 4.84 -8.20
N HIS A 55 -3.19 5.58 -9.28
CA HIS A 55 -2.94 5.18 -10.65
C HIS A 55 -1.55 5.66 -11.07
N ILE A 56 -0.77 4.76 -11.67
CA ILE A 56 0.60 5.04 -12.13
C ILE A 56 0.67 4.65 -13.60
N SER A 57 0.99 5.64 -14.44
CA SER A 57 1.23 5.46 -15.86
C SER A 57 2.72 5.41 -16.14
N THR A 58 3.15 4.40 -16.88
CA THR A 58 4.51 4.28 -17.38
C THR A 58 4.54 4.34 -18.90
N SER A 59 5.74 4.41 -19.48
CA SER A 59 5.92 4.33 -20.93
C SER A 59 5.45 3.01 -21.57
N LYS A 60 5.07 2.01 -20.78
CA LYS A 60 4.69 0.68 -21.26
C LYS A 60 3.37 0.16 -20.71
N ASN A 61 2.95 0.56 -19.51
CA ASN A 61 1.80 -0.06 -18.83
C ASN A 61 1.16 0.89 -17.81
N GLU A 62 -0.03 0.52 -17.37
CA GLU A 62 -0.82 1.23 -16.37
C GLU A 62 -0.98 0.35 -15.13
N TYR A 63 -0.85 0.95 -13.95
CA TYR A 63 -0.88 0.25 -12.67
C TYR A 63 -1.82 0.94 -11.69
N TYR A 64 -2.46 0.14 -10.84
CA TYR A 64 -3.14 0.61 -9.64
C TYR A 64 -2.39 0.13 -8.40
N LEU A 65 -2.20 1.03 -7.45
CA LEU A 65 -1.51 0.81 -6.19
C LEU A 65 -2.40 1.25 -5.04
N ASN A 66 -2.60 0.36 -4.07
CA ASN A 66 -3.17 0.70 -2.77
C ASN A 66 -2.06 0.74 -1.72
N PHE A 67 -2.14 1.67 -0.78
CA PHE A 67 -1.32 1.64 0.43
C PHE A 67 -2.17 1.89 1.67
N TYR A 68 -1.74 1.28 2.76
CA TYR A 68 -2.36 1.39 4.06
C TYR A 68 -1.32 1.86 5.06
N MET A 69 -1.63 2.88 5.83
CA MET A 69 -0.72 3.38 6.86
C MET A 69 -1.41 4.02 8.04
N VAL A 70 -0.73 3.96 9.17
CA VAL A 70 -1.08 4.78 10.34
C VAL A 70 -0.22 6.03 10.29
N TYR A 71 -0.83 7.18 10.03
CA TYR A 71 -0.15 8.47 10.01
C TYR A 71 0.15 8.96 11.43
N LYS A 72 -0.78 8.72 12.35
CA LYS A 72 -0.65 9.10 13.75
C LYS A 72 -1.27 8.04 14.65
N ALA A 73 -0.61 7.71 15.75
CA ALA A 73 -1.16 6.91 16.85
C ALA A 73 -0.49 7.34 18.16
N ASP A 74 -1.24 8.04 19.02
CA ASP A 74 -0.74 8.49 20.33
C ASP A 74 -0.64 7.33 21.34
N ASP A 75 -1.49 6.32 21.19
CA ASP A 75 -1.62 5.15 22.05
C ASP A 75 -0.62 4.04 21.72
N VAL A 76 -0.41 3.75 20.43
CA VAL A 76 0.50 2.70 19.95
C VAL A 76 1.46 3.28 18.88
N PRO A 77 2.51 4.02 19.29
CA PRO A 77 3.42 4.66 18.34
C PRO A 77 4.16 3.70 17.40
N SER A 78 4.26 2.40 17.75
CA SER A 78 4.87 1.37 16.90
C SER A 78 4.06 1.03 15.65
N ASP A 79 2.77 1.40 15.61
CA ASP A 79 1.92 1.25 14.43
C ASP A 79 2.16 2.32 13.39
N ILE A 80 2.77 3.46 13.76
CA ILE A 80 2.99 4.59 12.86
C ILE A 80 3.89 4.17 11.69
N GLY A 81 3.38 4.33 10.47
CA GLY A 81 4.03 3.97 9.22
C GLY A 81 3.14 3.11 8.32
N LEU A 82 3.69 2.74 7.16
CA LEU A 82 3.04 1.82 6.22
C LEU A 82 2.88 0.43 6.86
N SER A 83 1.74 -0.19 6.59
CA SER A 83 1.48 -1.59 6.93
C SER A 83 1.43 -2.47 5.68
N LYS A 84 0.84 -1.97 4.60
CA LYS A 84 0.64 -2.74 3.37
C LYS A 84 0.72 -1.85 2.12
N ILE A 85 1.30 -2.41 1.06
CA ILE A 85 1.20 -1.89 -0.31
C ILE A 85 0.72 -3.05 -1.19
N GLU A 86 -0.26 -2.81 -2.05
CA GLU A 86 -0.71 -3.76 -3.06
C GLU A 86 -0.64 -3.07 -4.42
N ILE A 87 -0.10 -3.76 -5.44
CA ILE A 87 -0.01 -3.23 -6.80
C ILE A 87 -0.46 -4.27 -7.82
N ALA A 88 -1.19 -3.83 -8.84
CA ALA A 88 -1.63 -4.64 -9.97
C ALA A 88 -1.60 -3.82 -11.26
N THR A 89 -1.56 -4.48 -12.42
CA THR A 89 -1.77 -3.80 -13.71
C THR A 89 -3.25 -3.44 -13.89
N GLU A 90 -3.54 -2.43 -14.71
CA GLU A 90 -4.92 -2.09 -15.11
C GLU A 90 -5.65 -3.33 -15.68
N GLN A 91 -4.96 -4.15 -16.47
CA GLN A 91 -5.53 -5.39 -17.02
C GLN A 91 -5.98 -6.37 -15.92
N THR A 92 -5.25 -6.46 -14.81
CA THR A 92 -5.61 -7.35 -13.69
C THR A 92 -6.78 -6.79 -12.90
N VAL A 93 -6.79 -5.47 -12.65
CA VAL A 93 -7.86 -4.78 -11.92
C VAL A 93 -9.20 -4.83 -12.65
N ASN A 94 -9.20 -4.73 -13.98
CA ASN A 94 -10.42 -4.70 -14.80
C ASN A 94 -11.10 -6.06 -15.00
N ARG A 95 -10.68 -7.11 -14.28
CA ARG A 95 -11.30 -8.45 -14.37
C ARG A 95 -12.55 -8.54 -13.49
N GLU A 96 -13.53 -9.33 -13.93
CA GLU A 96 -14.85 -9.42 -13.29
C GLU A 96 -14.82 -9.77 -11.80
N ASN A 97 -13.85 -10.59 -11.36
CA ASN A 97 -13.76 -11.08 -9.97
C ASN A 97 -12.54 -10.53 -9.22
N PHE A 98 -11.91 -9.46 -9.72
CA PHE A 98 -10.75 -8.90 -9.07
C PHE A 98 -11.13 -8.27 -7.72
N MET A 99 -10.38 -8.60 -6.66
CA MET A 99 -10.50 -7.99 -5.34
C MET A 99 -9.11 -7.80 -4.73
N TRP A 100 -8.95 -6.71 -3.99
CA TRP A 100 -7.81 -6.50 -3.10
C TRP A 100 -8.10 -7.24 -1.79
N ASP A 101 -7.61 -8.48 -1.63
CA ASP A 101 -7.96 -9.35 -0.50
C ASP A 101 -6.76 -9.79 0.36
N THR A 102 -5.59 -9.19 0.15
CA THR A 102 -4.40 -9.53 0.94
C THR A 102 -4.58 -9.10 2.40
N SER A 103 -4.65 -10.07 3.31
CA SER A 103 -4.82 -9.81 4.75
C SER A 103 -3.51 -9.50 5.48
N GLU A 104 -2.38 -9.89 4.90
CA GLU A 104 -1.05 -9.79 5.51
C GLU A 104 -0.43 -8.39 5.35
N ASN A 105 0.49 -8.04 6.26
CA ASN A 105 1.33 -6.84 6.12
C ASN A 105 2.46 -7.11 5.13
N GLY A 106 2.83 -6.13 4.31
CA GLY A 106 3.91 -6.29 3.32
C GLY A 106 3.70 -5.51 2.03
N ILE A 107 4.46 -5.86 1.00
CA ILE A 107 4.29 -5.36 -0.36
C ILE A 107 3.93 -6.54 -1.26
N PHE A 108 2.78 -6.43 -1.92
CA PHE A 108 2.20 -7.51 -2.72
C PHE A 108 1.99 -7.06 -4.15
N VAL A 109 2.54 -7.86 -5.07
CA VAL A 109 2.20 -7.76 -6.48
C VAL A 109 1.05 -8.71 -6.73
N VAL A 110 -0.15 -8.16 -6.90
CA VAL A 110 -1.36 -8.95 -7.14
C VAL A 110 -1.36 -9.36 -8.61
N ARG A 111 -1.13 -10.66 -8.83
CA ARG A 111 -1.15 -11.33 -10.12
C ARG A 111 -2.27 -12.36 -10.11
N GLU A 112 -2.51 -12.96 -11.27
CA GLU A 112 -3.33 -14.18 -11.40
C GLU A 112 -3.11 -15.20 -10.29
#